data_AF-A0A9E0MYB4-F1
#
_entry.id   AF-A0A9E0MYB4-F1
#
_cell.length_a   1.000
_cell.length_b   1.000
_cell.length_c   1.000
_cell.angle_alpha   90.00
_cell.angle_beta   90.00
_cell.angle_gamma   90.00
#
_symmetry.space_group_name_H-M   'P 1'
#
loop_
_entity.id
_entity.type
_entity.pdbx_description
1 polymer ?
#
loop_
_entity_poly.entity_id
_entity_poly.type
_entity_poly.pdbx_seq_one_letter_code
_entity_poly.pdbx_strand_id
1 'polypeptide(L)'
;EQYYPEEISYWPSPNKRVVPKWLDSLKWHDSNLGSLLDDVYSALNCDLPILAAIAMRTAFDRASELLGIEPASTFSKKLDALETSGKVGKDERSTLNTLTDAGSAAAHRGWKPSPKELETMICIIEQFLYRVFILGKEADELKSKVPPKQQKKP
;
A
#
# COMPACT_ATOMS: atom_id res chain seq x y z
N GLU A 1 -37.72 26.14 -12.57
CA GLU A 1 -36.89 26.08 -11.36
C GLU A 1 -35.55 25.48 -11.71
N GLN A 2 -34.47 26.02 -11.14
CA GLN A 2 -33.11 25.56 -11.39
C GLN A 2 -32.76 24.53 -10.30
N TYR A 3 -32.49 23.29 -10.69
CA TYR A 3 -32.14 22.22 -9.78
C TYR A 3 -30.70 22.37 -9.29
N TYR A 4 -30.50 22.46 -7.99
CA TYR A 4 -29.19 22.42 -7.34
C TYR A 4 -29.09 21.12 -6.56
N PRO A 5 -28.21 20.17 -6.94
CA PRO A 5 -28.01 18.98 -6.14
C PRO A 5 -27.43 19.35 -4.77
N GLU A 6 -28.06 18.86 -3.71
CA GLU A 6 -27.55 19.00 -2.35
C GLU A 6 -26.46 17.94 -2.08
N GLU A 7 -25.35 18.36 -1.47
CA GLU A 7 -24.27 17.46 -1.05
C GLU A 7 -24.19 17.47 0.49
N ILE A 8 -24.53 16.34 1.10
CA ILE A 8 -24.51 16.18 2.57
C ILE A 8 -23.13 15.66 2.99
N SER A 9 -22.45 16.41 3.86
CA SER A 9 -21.19 16.01 4.50
C SER A 9 -21.32 15.99 6.03
N TYR A 10 -20.53 15.13 6.68
CA TYR A 10 -20.55 14.94 8.14
C TYR A 10 -19.16 15.28 8.72
N TRP A 11 -19.12 15.89 9.92
CA TRP A 11 -17.89 16.20 10.64
C TRP A 11 -17.92 15.67 12.09
N PRO A 12 -16.91 14.88 12.53
CA PRO A 12 -15.81 14.35 11.71
C PRO A 12 -16.32 13.39 10.63
N SER A 13 -15.61 13.34 9.50
CA SER A 13 -15.95 12.42 8.42
C SER A 13 -15.91 10.97 8.96
N PRO A 14 -16.92 10.14 8.64
CA PRO A 14 -16.88 8.73 9.02
C PRO A 14 -15.66 8.04 8.43
N ASN A 15 -15.08 7.11 9.20
CA ASN A 15 -13.98 6.27 8.70
C ASN A 15 -14.42 5.57 7.41
N LYS A 16 -13.66 5.78 6.33
CA LYS A 16 -13.97 5.18 5.02
C LYS A 16 -13.55 3.71 4.95
N ARG A 17 -12.61 3.31 5.80
CA ARG A 17 -12.00 1.98 5.83
C ARG A 17 -11.59 1.61 7.25
N VAL A 18 -11.64 0.31 7.57
CA VAL A 18 -11.07 -0.23 8.82
C VAL A 18 -9.55 -0.33 8.63
N VAL A 19 -8.80 0.35 9.50
CA VAL A 19 -7.34 0.26 9.50
C VAL A 19 -6.92 -1.19 9.83
N PRO A 20 -6.01 -1.79 9.03
CA PRO A 20 -5.57 -3.15 9.25
C PRO A 20 -4.76 -3.27 10.54
N LYS A 21 -4.99 -4.36 11.29
CA LYS A 21 -4.34 -4.62 12.58
C LYS A 21 -2.82 -4.72 12.49
N TRP A 22 -2.27 -5.09 11.32
CA TRP A 22 -0.84 -5.22 11.12
C TRP A 22 -0.12 -3.87 10.95
N LEU A 23 -0.85 -2.76 10.81
CA LEU A 23 -0.25 -1.44 10.64
C LEU A 23 0.64 -1.05 11.83
N ASP A 24 0.24 -1.42 13.05
CA ASP A 24 1.09 -1.18 14.23
C ASP A 24 2.40 -1.95 14.13
N SER A 25 2.37 -3.21 13.66
CA SER A 25 3.56 -4.02 13.35
C SER A 25 4.49 -3.34 12.33
N LEU A 26 3.93 -2.59 11.38
CA LEU A 26 4.73 -1.83 10.40
C LEU A 26 5.48 -0.67 11.07
N LYS A 27 4.85 0.06 12.00
CA LYS A 27 5.49 1.15 12.77
C LYS A 27 6.69 0.67 13.58
N TRP A 28 6.61 -0.55 14.11
CA TRP A 28 7.73 -1.19 14.80
C TRP A 28 8.89 -1.53 13.85
N HIS A 29 8.60 -1.78 12.57
CA HIS A 29 9.62 -2.09 11.55
C HIS A 29 10.27 -0.81 11.00
N ASP A 30 9.50 0.22 10.66
CA ASP A 30 9.97 1.55 10.27
C ASP A 30 8.92 2.60 10.63
N SER A 31 9.25 3.49 11.56
CA SER A 31 8.31 4.50 12.06
C SER A 31 7.88 5.49 10.99
N ASN A 32 8.78 5.81 10.04
CA ASN A 32 8.50 6.74 8.95
C ASN A 32 7.49 6.14 7.96
N LEU A 33 7.69 4.89 7.53
CA LEU A 33 6.76 4.17 6.67
C LEU A 33 5.40 3.97 7.36
N GLY A 34 5.40 3.64 8.65
CA GLY A 34 4.17 3.54 9.43
C GLY A 34 3.40 4.87 9.51
N SER A 35 4.11 5.98 9.70
CA SER A 35 3.51 7.33 9.71
C SER A 35 2.98 7.74 8.33
N LEU A 36 3.69 7.42 7.25
CA LEU A 36 3.21 7.64 5.89
C LEU A 36 1.90 6.88 5.63
N LEU A 37 1.76 5.68 6.18
CA LEU A 37 0.54 4.92 6.04
C LEU A 37 -0.60 5.50 6.89
N ASP A 38 -0.32 6.07 8.07
CA ASP A 38 -1.30 6.88 8.83
C ASP A 38 -1.77 8.10 8.02
N ASP A 39 -0.88 8.77 7.30
CA ASP A 39 -1.22 9.90 6.43
C ASP A 39 -2.14 9.46 5.28
N VAL A 40 -1.91 8.28 4.72
CA VAL A 40 -2.80 7.68 3.71
C VAL A 40 -4.21 7.52 4.28
N TYR A 41 -4.37 6.93 5.48
CA TYR A 41 -5.70 6.78 6.09
C TYR A 41 -6.33 8.12 6.44
N SER A 42 -5.55 9.07 6.93
CA SER A 42 -6.03 10.42 7.24
C SER A 42 -6.56 11.12 5.98
N ALA A 43 -5.83 11.03 4.87
CA ALA A 43 -6.26 11.58 3.58
C ALA A 43 -7.53 10.89 3.05
N LEU A 44 -7.64 9.57 3.20
CA LEU A 44 -8.86 8.83 2.84
C LEU A 44 -10.05 9.26 3.68
N ASN A 45 -9.90 9.33 5.00
CA ASN A 45 -10.98 9.70 5.92
C ASN A 45 -11.43 11.15 5.71
N CYS A 46 -10.53 12.05 5.35
CA CYS A 46 -10.83 13.45 5.07
C CYS A 46 -11.31 13.73 3.63
N ASP A 47 -11.61 12.70 2.82
CA ASP A 47 -12.03 12.84 1.42
C ASP A 47 -11.03 13.67 0.57
N LEU A 48 -9.73 13.40 0.74
CA LEU A 48 -8.62 14.05 0.03
C LEU A 48 -7.99 13.11 -1.02
N PRO A 49 -8.67 12.81 -2.14
CA PRO A 49 -8.30 11.73 -3.06
C PRO A 49 -6.94 11.94 -3.76
N ILE A 50 -6.62 13.17 -4.14
CA ILE A 50 -5.33 13.47 -4.75
C ILE A 50 -4.20 13.24 -3.74
N LEU A 51 -4.37 13.67 -2.48
CA LEU A 51 -3.37 13.48 -1.44
C LEU A 51 -3.23 12.02 -1.04
N ALA A 52 -4.33 11.26 -0.93
CA ALA A 52 -4.29 9.84 -0.67
C ALA A 52 -3.49 9.10 -1.76
N ALA A 53 -3.75 9.40 -3.04
CA ALA A 53 -3.01 8.81 -4.16
C ALA A 53 -1.51 9.13 -4.13
N ILE A 54 -1.15 10.37 -3.80
CA ILE A 54 0.25 10.79 -3.65
C ILE A 54 0.91 10.05 -2.48
N ALA A 55 0.25 10.02 -1.31
CA ALA A 55 0.76 9.37 -0.12
C ALA A 55 0.98 7.86 -0.34
N MET A 56 0.09 7.17 -1.06
CA MET A 56 0.28 5.75 -1.41
C MET A 56 1.50 5.51 -2.30
N ARG A 57 1.75 6.39 -3.28
CA ARG A 57 2.98 6.35 -4.09
C ARG A 57 4.22 6.60 -3.22
N THR A 58 4.17 7.56 -2.29
CA THR A 58 5.26 7.86 -1.37
C THR A 58 5.55 6.69 -0.42
N ALA A 59 4.50 6.01 0.07
CA ALA A 59 4.63 4.81 0.89
C ALA A 59 5.32 3.67 0.13
N PHE A 60 4.97 3.45 -1.15
CA PHE A 60 5.70 2.52 -2.01
C PHE A 60 7.17 2.90 -2.15
N ASP A 61 7.44 4.20 -2.35
CA ASP A 61 8.80 4.70 -2.54
C ASP A 61 9.67 4.40 -1.33
N ARG A 62 9.19 4.78 -0.12
CA ARG A 62 9.86 4.49 1.14
C ARG A 62 10.03 2.99 1.39
N ALA A 63 9.02 2.19 1.09
CA ALA A 63 9.10 0.75 1.22
C ALA A 63 10.17 0.14 0.30
N SER A 64 10.31 0.63 -0.93
CA SER A 64 11.35 0.17 -1.85
C SER A 64 12.76 0.46 -1.32
N GLU A 65 12.98 1.63 -0.70
CA GLU A 65 14.26 1.98 -0.08
C GLU A 65 14.62 1.02 1.06
N LEU A 66 13.64 0.70 1.92
CA LEU A 66 13.81 -0.27 3.01
C LEU A 66 14.13 -1.68 2.50
N LEU A 67 13.73 -1.99 1.28
CA LEU A 67 14.07 -3.25 0.59
C LEU A 67 15.44 -3.20 -0.10
N GLY A 68 16.23 -2.13 0.12
CA GLY A 68 17.59 -1.98 -0.39
C GLY A 68 17.68 -1.43 -1.82
N ILE A 69 16.60 -0.81 -2.32
CA ILE A 69 16.58 -0.20 -3.65
C ILE A 69 17.06 1.24 -3.58
N GLU A 70 17.87 1.66 -4.55
CA GLU A 70 18.45 3.01 -4.64
C GLU A 70 17.36 4.10 -4.66
N PRO A 71 17.33 5.02 -3.67
CA PRO A 71 16.32 6.07 -3.54
C PRO A 71 16.16 6.95 -4.78
N ALA A 72 17.27 7.31 -5.44
CA ALA A 72 17.26 8.20 -6.60
C ALA A 72 16.78 7.53 -7.91
N SER A 73 16.44 6.24 -7.87
CA SER A 73 15.96 5.50 -9.05
C SER A 73 14.55 5.91 -9.44
N THR A 74 14.23 5.79 -10.73
CA THR A 74 12.85 5.96 -11.21
C THR A 74 11.95 4.82 -10.72
N PHE A 75 10.64 5.05 -10.60
CA PHE A 75 9.69 4.00 -10.18
C PHE A 75 9.78 2.73 -11.03
N SER A 76 9.93 2.85 -12.35
CA SER A 76 10.14 1.67 -13.21
C SER A 76 11.40 0.90 -12.82
N LYS A 77 12.54 1.58 -12.61
CA LYS A 77 13.78 0.93 -12.18
C LYS A 77 13.65 0.29 -10.80
N LYS A 78 12.94 0.96 -9.87
CA LYS A 78 12.65 0.41 -8.54
C LYS A 78 11.84 -0.89 -8.65
N LEU A 79 10.80 -0.89 -9.47
CA LEU A 79 9.96 -2.05 -9.74
C LEU A 79 10.74 -3.20 -10.40
N ASP A 80 11.56 -2.91 -11.40
CA ASP A 80 12.36 -3.92 -12.10
C ASP A 80 13.40 -4.54 -11.16
N ALA A 81 13.98 -3.74 -10.25
CA ALA A 81 14.91 -4.23 -9.23
C ALA A 81 14.22 -5.07 -8.15
N LEU A 82 13.00 -4.70 -7.73
CA LEU A 82 12.18 -5.50 -6.81
C LEU A 82 11.76 -6.84 -7.43
N GLU A 83 11.44 -6.87 -8.72
CA GLU A 83 11.15 -8.10 -9.46
C GLU A 83 12.40 -8.99 -9.58
N THR A 84 13.52 -8.41 -10.03
CA THR A 84 14.78 -9.14 -10.23
C THR A 84 15.32 -9.72 -8.91
N SER A 85 15.14 -9.04 -7.79
CA SER A 85 15.52 -9.52 -6.46
C SER A 85 14.55 -10.53 -5.85
N GLY A 86 13.47 -10.89 -6.56
CA GLY A 86 12.45 -11.83 -6.10
C GLY A 86 11.58 -11.29 -4.95
N LYS A 87 11.68 -10.00 -4.64
CA LYS A 87 10.85 -9.36 -3.61
C LYS A 87 9.43 -9.14 -4.10
N VAL A 88 9.23 -8.98 -5.40
CA VAL A 88 7.93 -8.79 -6.06
C VAL A 88 7.80 -9.77 -7.22
N GLY A 89 6.62 -10.35 -7.43
CA GLY A 89 6.35 -11.20 -8.60
C GLY A 89 6.02 -10.40 -9.86
N LYS A 90 6.09 -11.00 -11.04
CA LYS A 90 5.83 -10.31 -12.33
C LYS A 90 4.46 -9.61 -12.40
N ASP A 91 3.39 -10.29 -11.97
CA ASP A 91 2.03 -9.72 -12.00
C ASP A 91 1.85 -8.60 -10.97
N GLU A 92 2.49 -8.76 -9.82
CA GLU A 92 2.49 -7.74 -8.76
C GLU A 92 3.31 -6.52 -9.19
N ARG A 93 4.41 -6.69 -9.92
CA ARG A 93 5.18 -5.59 -10.52
C ARG A 93 4.30 -4.75 -11.45
N SER A 94 3.48 -5.41 -12.29
CA SER A 94 2.51 -4.72 -13.14
C SER A 94 1.48 -3.92 -12.32
N THR A 95 0.95 -4.56 -11.28
CA THR A 95 -0.04 -3.96 -10.37
C THR A 95 0.52 -2.73 -9.63
N LEU A 96 1.75 -2.83 -9.12
CA LEU A 96 2.44 -1.73 -8.46
C LEU A 96 2.83 -0.62 -9.44
N ASN A 97 3.16 -0.96 -10.69
CA ASN A 97 3.37 0.03 -11.74
C ASN A 97 2.12 0.90 -11.94
N THR A 98 0.93 0.29 -12.00
CA THR A 98 -0.34 1.03 -12.08
C THR A 98 -0.54 1.96 -10.88
N LEU A 99 -0.24 1.51 -9.66
CA LEU A 99 -0.32 2.36 -8.46
C LEU A 99 0.63 3.56 -8.53
N THR A 100 1.89 3.33 -8.91
CA THR A 100 2.89 4.42 -8.99
C THR A 100 2.59 5.43 -10.10
N ASP A 101 2.06 4.98 -11.25
CA ASP A 101 1.61 5.89 -12.31
C ASP A 101 0.36 6.68 -11.88
N ALA A 102 -0.62 6.04 -11.23
CA ALA A 102 -1.81 6.73 -10.71
C ALA A 102 -1.43 7.81 -9.68
N GLY A 103 -0.53 7.52 -8.75
CA GLY A 103 0.00 8.52 -7.81
C GLY A 103 0.81 9.62 -8.51
N SER A 104 1.52 9.30 -9.59
CA SER A 104 2.21 10.30 -10.42
C SER A 104 1.22 11.19 -11.20
N ALA A 105 0.12 10.61 -11.68
CA ALA A 105 -0.97 11.33 -12.33
C ALA A 105 -1.63 12.33 -11.36
N ALA A 106 -1.88 11.90 -10.12
CA ALA A 106 -2.40 12.76 -9.08
C ALA A 106 -1.44 13.92 -8.76
N ALA A 107 -0.15 13.60 -8.54
CA ALA A 107 0.89 14.58 -8.19
C ALA A 107 1.15 15.64 -9.27
N HIS A 108 1.24 15.22 -10.54
CA HIS A 108 1.78 16.06 -11.61
C HIS A 108 0.73 16.48 -12.64
N ARG A 109 -0.35 15.72 -12.79
CA ARG A 109 -1.39 15.95 -13.80
C ARG A 109 -2.73 16.39 -13.19
N GLY A 110 -2.83 16.48 -11.87
CA GLY A 110 -4.07 16.83 -11.17
C GLY A 110 -5.17 15.79 -11.34
N TRP A 111 -4.84 14.56 -11.73
CA TRP A 111 -5.83 13.50 -11.88
C TRP A 111 -6.43 13.16 -10.50
N LYS A 112 -7.76 13.23 -10.40
CA LYS A 112 -8.51 12.96 -9.18
C LYS A 112 -9.11 11.55 -9.25
N PRO A 113 -8.56 10.56 -8.52
CA PRO A 113 -9.15 9.23 -8.50
C PRO A 113 -10.56 9.25 -7.90
N SER A 114 -11.44 8.46 -8.49
CA SER A 114 -12.75 8.12 -7.94
C SER A 114 -12.61 7.27 -6.67
N PRO A 115 -13.66 7.16 -5.84
CA PRO A 115 -13.63 6.31 -4.66
C PRO A 115 -13.26 4.85 -4.96
N LYS A 116 -13.70 4.30 -6.10
CA LYS A 116 -13.39 2.92 -6.49
C LYS A 116 -11.92 2.74 -6.90
N GLU A 117 -11.35 3.74 -7.56
CA GLU A 117 -9.93 3.75 -7.93
C GLU A 117 -9.05 3.88 -6.69
N LEU A 118 -9.39 4.77 -5.75
CA LEU A 118 -8.72 4.86 -4.45
C LEU A 118 -8.76 3.55 -3.66
N GLU A 119 -9.93 2.91 -3.60
CA GLU A 119 -10.09 1.61 -2.94
C GLU A 119 -9.17 0.55 -3.56
N THR A 120 -8.98 0.61 -4.88
CA THR A 120 -8.06 -0.29 -5.58
C THR A 120 -6.61 0.04 -5.22
N MET A 121 -6.22 1.32 -5.23
CA MET A 121 -4.87 1.75 -4.85
C MET A 121 -4.51 1.36 -3.42
N ILE A 122 -5.40 1.58 -2.44
CA ILE A 122 -5.11 1.25 -1.05
C ILE A 122 -4.96 -0.27 -0.85
N CYS A 123 -5.76 -1.08 -1.54
CA CYS A 123 -5.61 -2.53 -1.52
C CYS A 123 -4.24 -2.97 -2.08
N ILE A 124 -3.78 -2.36 -3.17
CA ILE A 124 -2.48 -2.69 -3.77
C ILE A 124 -1.34 -2.40 -2.79
N ILE A 125 -1.31 -1.19 -2.21
CA ILE A 125 -0.22 -0.82 -1.30
C ILE A 125 -0.28 -1.62 0.01
N GLU A 126 -1.46 -1.84 0.59
CA GLU A 126 -1.63 -2.67 1.79
C GLU A 126 -1.10 -4.09 1.57
N GLN A 127 -1.47 -4.73 0.45
CA GLN A 127 -1.03 -6.08 0.12
C GLN A 127 0.48 -6.16 -0.04
N PHE A 128 1.07 -5.19 -0.76
CA PHE A 128 2.52 -5.12 -0.92
C PHE A 128 3.23 -4.98 0.42
N LEU A 129 2.84 -4.00 1.25
CA LEU A 129 3.47 -3.74 2.54
C LEU A 129 3.32 -4.92 3.50
N TYR A 130 2.13 -5.52 3.60
CA TYR A 130 1.90 -6.69 4.43
C TYR A 130 2.78 -7.87 3.98
N ARG A 131 2.82 -8.15 2.68
CA ARG A 131 3.59 -9.29 2.14
C ARG A 131 5.08 -9.14 2.38
N VAL A 132 5.65 -7.94 2.19
CA VAL A 132 7.10 -7.75 2.26
C VAL A 132 7.63 -7.52 3.68
N PHE A 133 6.85 -6.93 4.59
CA PHE A 133 7.32 -6.60 5.94
C PHE A 133 6.72 -7.47 7.06
N ILE A 134 5.53 -8.05 6.87
CA ILE A 134 4.79 -8.69 7.96
C ILE A 134 4.66 -10.21 7.75
N LEU A 135 4.15 -10.61 6.58
CA LEU A 135 3.77 -12.00 6.30
C LEU A 135 4.93 -12.99 6.46
N GLY A 136 6.16 -12.60 6.13
CA GLY A 136 7.33 -13.47 6.28
C GLY A 136 7.53 -13.93 7.73
N LYS A 137 7.45 -12.99 8.68
CA LYS A 137 7.58 -13.31 10.12
C LYS A 137 6.44 -14.21 10.59
N GLU A 138 5.21 -13.89 10.21
CA GLU A 138 4.03 -14.68 10.58
C GLU A 138 4.10 -16.11 9.99
N ALA A 139 4.63 -16.25 8.76
CA ALA A 139 4.82 -17.55 8.12
C ALA A 139 5.91 -18.38 8.81
N ASP A 140 7.00 -17.77 9.28
CA ASP A 140 8.04 -18.45 10.05
C ASP A 140 7.53 -18.91 11.42
N GLU A 141 6.75 -18.06 12.10
CA GLU A 141 6.08 -18.42 13.35
C GLU A 141 5.09 -19.57 13.14
N LEU A 142 4.31 -19.54 12.06
CA LEU A 142 3.42 -20.64 11.67
C LEU A 142 4.22 -21.93 11.43
N LYS A 143 5.30 -21.86 10.65
CA LYS A 143 6.16 -23.01 10.32
C LYS A 143 6.71 -23.68 11.58
N SER A 144 7.06 -22.92 12.62
CA SER A 144 7.53 -23.47 13.89
C SER A 144 6.48 -24.29 14.65
N LYS A 145 5.19 -24.05 14.37
CA LYS A 145 4.05 -24.72 15.00
C LYS A 145 3.49 -25.88 14.16
N VAL A 146 3.89 -26.00 12.89
CA VAL A 146 3.44 -27.09 12.01
C VAL A 146 4.12 -28.40 12.43
N PRO A 147 3.36 -29.46 12.79
CA PRO A 147 3.96 -30.75 13.15
C PRO A 147 4.77 -31.36 12.00
N PRO A 148 5.86 -32.10 12.30
CA PRO A 148 6.65 -32.76 11.27
C PRO A 148 5.80 -33.77 10.50
N LYS A 149 6.04 -33.86 9.19
CA LYS A 149 5.35 -34.81 8.32
C LYS A 149 5.62 -36.24 8.80
N GLN A 150 4.57 -37.02 9.03
CA GLN A 150 4.70 -38.44 9.32
C GLN A 150 5.40 -39.15 8.15
N GLN A 151 6.46 -39.91 8.43
CA GLN A 151 7.11 -40.72 7.41
C GLN A 151 6.14 -41.80 6.93
N LYS A 152 5.97 -41.93 5.61
CA LYS A 152 5.21 -43.05 5.06
C LYS A 152 5.97 -44.33 5.40
N LYS A 153 5.26 -45.31 5.99
CA LYS A 153 5.81 -46.67 6.12
C LYS A 153 6.14 -47.20 4.70
N PRO A 154 7.25 -47.93 4.54
CA PRO A 154 7.65 -48.50 3.26
C PRO A 154 6.57 -49.40 2.66
#